data_AF-A0A354CI90-F1
#
_entry.id   AF-A0A354CI90-F1
#
_cell.length_a   1.000
_cell.length_b   1.000
_cell.length_c   1.000
_cell.angle_alpha   90.00
_cell.angle_beta   90.00
_cell.angle_gamma   90.00
#
_symmetry.space_group_name_H-M   'P 1'
#
loop_
_entity.id
_entity.type
_entity.pdbx_description
1 polymer ?
#
loop_
_entity_poly.entity_id
_entity_poly.type
_entity_poly.pdbx_seq_one_letter_code
_entity_poly.pdbx_strand_id
1 'polypeptide(L)' 'MSLVPYVIEQTSRGERSYDIYSRLLKDRIIFLGEEV' A
#
# COMPACT_ATOMS: atom_id res chain seq x y z
N MET A 1 -17.32 4.46 -4.48
CA MET A 1 -15.85 4.27 -4.45
C MET A 1 -15.24 5.21 -3.43
N SER A 2 -14.76 4.68 -2.30
CA SER A 2 -13.79 5.41 -1.48
C SER A 2 -12.44 5.43 -2.22
N LEU A 3 -11.87 6.61 -2.44
CA LEU A 3 -10.55 6.72 -3.07
C LEU A 3 -9.50 6.17 -2.09
N VAL A 4 -8.74 5.15 -2.51
CA VAL A 4 -7.62 4.64 -1.69
C VAL A 4 -6.41 5.55 -1.91
N PRO A 5 -5.78 6.08 -0.85
CA PRO A 5 -4.64 6.97 -0.99
C PRO A 5 -3.43 6.20 -1.55
N TYR A 6 -2.64 6.91 -2.36
CA TYR A 6 -1.37 6.43 -2.88
C TYR A 6 -0.20 7.05 -2.11
N VAL A 7 0.89 6.31 -2.03
CA VAL A 7 2.15 6.70 -1.39
C VAL A 7 3.30 6.54 -2.37
N ILE A 8 4.30 7.42 -2.26
CA ILE A 8 5.51 7.38 -3.08
C ILE A 8 6.65 6.90 -2.19
N GLU A 9 7.24 5.75 -2.52
CA GLU A 9 8.40 5.19 -1.83
C GLU A 9 9.66 5.51 -2.63
N GLN A 10 10.62 6.19 -1.98
CA GLN A 10 11.93 6.42 -2.57
C GLN A 10 12.81 5.18 -2.34
N THR A 11 13.24 4.55 -3.44
CA THR A 11 14.21 3.46 -3.42
C THR A 11 15.55 3.93 -4.00
N SER A 12 16.61 3.19 -3.76
CA SER A 12 17.93 3.46 -4.33
C SER A 12 17.98 3.41 -5.87
N ARG A 13 16.92 2.93 -6.54
CA ARG A 13 16.78 2.91 -8.01
C ARG A 13 15.77 3.95 -8.53
N GLY A 14 15.21 4.81 -7.67
CA GLY A 14 14.22 5.82 -8.04
C GLY A 14 12.95 5.76 -7.19
N GLU A 15 11.91 6.46 -7.65
CA GLU A 15 10.62 6.54 -6.94
C GLU A 15 9.65 5.46 -7.43
N ARG A 16 8.92 4.84 -6.50
CA ARG A 16 7.88 3.86 -6.81
C ARG A 16 6.58 4.24 -6.11
N SER A 17 5.52 4.37 -6.88
CA SER A 17 4.17 4.60 -6.37
C SER A 17 3.52 3.27 -5.96
N TYR A 18 2.84 3.30 -4.82
CA TYR A 18 2.06 2.19 -4.28
C TYR A 18 0.73 2.73 -3.77
N ASP A 19 -0.34 1.94 -3.83
CA ASP A 19 -1.46 2.17 -2.92
C ASP A 19 -1.05 1.79 -1.49
N ILE A 20 -1.73 2.38 -0.50
CA ILE A 20 -1.38 2.17 0.91
C ILE A 20 -1.44 0.69 1.32
N TYR A 21 -2.36 -0.10 0.75
CA TYR A 21 -2.50 -1.52 1.10
C TYR A 21 -1.38 -2.35 0.50
N SER A 22 -1.00 -2.13 -0.76
CA SER A 22 0.15 -2.78 -1.39
C SER A 22 1.46 -2.46 -0.67
N ARG A 23 1.63 -1.22 -0.19
CA ARG A 23 2.82 -0.85 0.60
C ARG A 23 2.88 -1.63 1.90
N LEU A 24 1.75 -1.82 2.59
CA LEU A 24 1.68 -2.58 3.84
C LEU A 24 1.80 -4.09 3.61
N LEU A 25 1.27 -4.60 2.51
CA LEU A 25 1.42 -6.00 2.10
C LEU A 25 2.89 -6.36 1.83
N LYS A 26 3.69 -5.42 1.28
CA LYS A 26 5.15 -5.57 1.14
C LYS A 26 5.85 -5.83 2.48
N ASP A 27 5.33 -5.24 3.57
CA ASP A 27 5.80 -5.46 4.95
C ASP A 27 5.10 -6.64 5.62
N ARG A 28 4.35 -7.45 4.86
CA ARG A 28 3.55 -8.59 5.32
C ARG A 28 2.44 -8.23 6.32
N ILE A 29 1.93 -7.00 6.24
CA ILE A 29 0.79 -6.53 7.03
C ILE A 29 -0.48 -6.72 6.20
N ILE A 30 -1.44 -7.48 6.72
CA ILE A 30 -2.72 -7.80 6.05
C ILE A 30 -3.86 -7.19 6.87
N PHE A 31 -4.77 -6.48 6.19
CA PHE A 31 -6.01 -5.97 6.79
C PHE A 31 -7.16 -6.92 6.48
N LEU A 32 -7.92 -7.29 7.51
CA LEU A 32 -9.20 -7.97 7.37
C LEU A 32 -10.28 -6.89 7.49
N GLY A 33 -10.78 -6.42 6.35
CA GLY A 33 -11.69 -5.29 6.27
C GLY A 33 -13.17 -5.66 6.24
N GLU A 34 -13.49 -6.96 6.20
CA GLU A 34 -14.85 -7.47 6.05
C GLU A 34 -15.16 -8.50 7.14
N GLU A 35 -16.42 -8.52 7.56
CA GLU A 35 -16.95 -9.55 8.47
C GLU A 35 -16.95 -10.90 7.74
N VAL A 36 -16.68 -11.98 8.49
CA VAL A 36 -16.62 -13.35 7.97
C VAL A 36 -17.99 -14.02 8.04
#